data_AF-A0A453H743-F1
#
_entry.id   AF-A0A453H743-F1
#
_cell.length_a   1.000
_cell.length_b   1.000
_cell.length_c   1.000
_cell.angle_alpha   90.00
_cell.angle_beta   90.00
_cell.angle_gamma   90.00
#
_symmetry.space_group_name_H-M   'P 1'
#
loop_
_entity.id
_entity.type
_entity.pdbx_description
1 polymer ?
#
loop_
_entity_poly.entity_id
_entity_poly.type
_entity_poly.pdbx_seq_one_letter_code
_entity_poly.pdbx_strand_id
1 'polypeptide(L)'
;LDDLDLSRAPAQPPPREQWQVTQEPGSGGARAGDKPVAVDIAHPWPEWVALMELLLHKGHLDPSAFAGAAPSKDSNLVRTACLRFGRERPEIVRYLSRWDIQVALRGGCPSIDRKVINSGKRLRAHVGLDEGESDRFAANAI
;
A
#
# COMPACT_ATOMS: atom_id res chain seq x y z
N LEU A 1 -20.83 44.52 19.78
CA LEU A 1 -20.87 44.26 21.24
C LEU A 1 -21.73 43.01 21.43
N ASP A 2 -21.45 41.88 20.77
CA ASP A 2 -20.29 40.98 20.90
C ASP A 2 -20.14 40.43 22.31
N ASP A 3 -20.83 39.32 22.58
CA ASP A 3 -20.47 38.35 23.62
C ASP A 3 -20.95 36.96 23.15
N LEU A 4 -20.12 36.27 22.36
CA LEU A 4 -20.22 34.83 22.14
C LEU A 4 -18.85 34.21 22.40
N ASP A 5 -18.74 33.70 23.62
CA ASP A 5 -17.80 32.74 24.19
C ASP A 5 -16.97 31.93 23.17
N LEU A 6 -15.73 32.36 22.96
CA LEU A 6 -14.65 31.63 22.29
C LEU A 6 -13.87 30.80 23.32
N SER A 7 -14.45 29.72 23.84
CA SER A 7 -13.72 28.80 24.72
C SER A 7 -14.00 27.30 24.52
N ARG A 8 -14.35 26.88 23.31
CA ARG A 8 -14.39 25.45 22.95
C ARG A 8 -13.33 25.11 21.90
N ALA A 9 -12.14 24.72 22.36
CA ALA A 9 -11.12 24.14 21.49
C ALA A 9 -11.67 22.86 20.81
N PRO A 10 -11.42 22.63 19.51
CA PRO A 10 -11.82 21.40 18.85
C PRO A 10 -11.04 20.23 19.44
N ALA A 11 -11.76 19.17 19.79
CA ALA A 11 -11.19 17.94 20.34
C ALA A 11 -10.12 17.39 19.37
N GLN A 12 -8.92 17.12 19.89
CA GLN A 12 -7.87 16.43 19.13
C GLN A 12 -8.41 15.10 18.56
N PRO A 13 -8.13 14.77 17.30
CA PRO A 13 -8.37 13.43 16.80
C PRO A 13 -7.52 12.43 17.60
N PRO A 14 -8.03 11.22 17.89
CA PRO A 14 -7.30 10.24 18.69
C PRO A 14 -5.97 9.89 18.01
N PRO A 15 -4.93 9.54 18.79
CA PRO A 15 -3.64 9.14 18.25
C PRO A 15 -3.82 7.98 17.27
N ARG A 16 -3.31 8.15 16.04
CA ARG A 16 -3.19 7.10 15.03
C ARG A 16 -2.53 5.88 15.69
N GLU A 17 -3.33 4.87 15.98
CA GLU A 17 -2.89 3.68 16.68
C GLU A 17 -1.72 3.06 15.93
N GLN A 18 -0.61 3.02 16.67
CA GLN A 18 0.65 2.47 16.26
C GLN A 18 0.46 0.98 16.02
N TRP A 19 0.76 0.55 14.80
CA TRP A 19 0.70 -0.84 14.36
C TRP A 19 1.49 -1.75 15.31
N GLN A 20 0.82 -2.33 16.29
CA GLN A 20 1.36 -3.44 17.04
C GLN A 20 1.10 -4.70 16.21
N VAL A 21 2.17 -5.21 15.62
CA VAL A 21 2.20 -6.53 15.01
C VAL A 21 2.03 -7.53 16.15
N THR A 22 0.79 -7.96 16.40
CA THR A 22 0.52 -9.13 17.23
C THR A 22 1.05 -10.35 16.49
N GLN A 23 2.20 -10.86 16.95
CA GLN A 23 2.71 -12.16 16.51
C GLN A 23 1.87 -13.25 17.17
N GLU A 24 0.97 -13.86 16.41
CA GLU A 24 0.34 -15.12 16.81
C GLU A 24 1.34 -16.27 16.60
N PRO A 25 1.65 -17.09 17.62
CA PRO A 25 2.51 -18.25 17.47
C PRO A 25 1.68 -19.40 16.89
N GLY A 26 1.72 -19.56 15.57
CA GLY A 26 0.89 -20.52 14.84
C GLY A 26 1.67 -21.41 13.88
N SER A 27 2.40 -22.37 14.46
CA SER A 27 2.66 -23.72 13.91
C SER A 27 3.33 -23.89 12.54
N GLY A 28 4.64 -24.16 12.60
CA GLY A 28 5.18 -25.41 12.03
C GLY A 28 5.38 -25.46 10.52
N GLY A 29 6.54 -24.97 10.07
CA GLY A 29 7.09 -25.22 8.75
C GLY A 29 8.58 -24.86 8.69
N ALA A 30 9.39 -25.49 9.55
CA ALA A 30 10.84 -25.32 9.52
C ALA A 30 11.38 -25.79 8.16
N ARG A 31 11.93 -24.87 7.37
CA ARG A 31 12.96 -25.18 6.39
C ARG A 31 14.25 -24.51 6.81
N ALA A 32 15.24 -25.36 6.97
CA ALA A 32 16.56 -25.05 7.48
C ALA A 32 17.30 -24.08 6.55
N GLY A 33 17.97 -23.11 7.15
CA GLY A 33 19.20 -22.54 6.61
C GLY A 33 19.04 -21.46 5.54
N ASP A 34 18.31 -20.38 5.82
CA ASP A 34 18.50 -19.14 5.07
C ASP A 34 19.51 -18.27 5.83
N LYS A 35 20.77 -18.29 5.38
CA LYS A 35 21.64 -17.13 5.63
C LYS A 35 20.94 -15.98 4.92
N PRO A 36 20.58 -14.87 5.60
CA PRO A 36 20.03 -13.73 4.89
C PRO A 36 21.08 -13.31 3.87
N VAL A 37 20.80 -13.55 2.59
CA VAL A 37 21.50 -12.86 1.51
C VAL A 37 21.17 -11.40 1.78
N ALA A 38 22.11 -10.69 2.38
CA ALA A 38 21.97 -9.29 2.71
C ALA A 38 21.98 -8.52 1.38
N VAL A 39 20.80 -8.41 0.78
CA VAL A 39 20.57 -7.54 -0.36
C VAL A 39 20.39 -6.14 0.19
N ASP A 40 21.22 -5.20 -0.26
CA ASP A 40 21.06 -3.79 0.08
C ASP A 40 19.93 -3.19 -0.77
N ILE A 41 18.75 -3.05 -0.16
CA ILE A 41 17.55 -2.48 -0.80
C ILE A 41 17.49 -1.00 -0.42
N ALA A 42 18.07 -0.14 -1.26
CA ALA A 42 18.07 1.30 -1.03
C ALA A 42 16.89 1.97 -1.74
N HIS A 43 16.02 2.65 -0.97
CA HIS A 43 14.96 3.51 -1.50
C HIS A 43 14.69 4.70 -0.57
N PRO A 44 14.30 5.88 -1.09
CA PRO A 44 13.93 7.03 -0.25
C PRO A 44 12.72 6.82 0.68
N TRP A 45 11.97 5.73 0.50
CA TRP A 45 10.77 5.43 1.29
C TRP A 45 11.02 4.17 2.13
N PRO A 46 11.19 4.29 3.45
CA PRO A 46 11.51 3.16 4.32
C PRO A 46 10.40 2.11 4.35
N GLU A 47 9.13 2.51 4.17
CA GLU A 47 7.99 1.60 4.08
C GLU A 47 8.08 0.70 2.85
N TRP A 48 8.64 1.22 1.75
CA TRP A 48 8.87 0.43 0.55
C TRP A 48 9.97 -0.61 0.76
N VAL A 49 11.06 -0.23 1.44
CA VAL A 49 12.16 -1.16 1.79
C VAL A 49 11.62 -2.29 2.67
N ALA A 50 10.87 -1.95 3.72
CA ALA A 50 10.25 -2.93 4.61
C ALA A 50 9.29 -3.88 3.87
N LEU A 51 8.53 -3.38 2.89
CA LEU A 51 7.69 -4.23 2.05
C LEU A 51 8.52 -5.20 1.21
N MET A 52 9.62 -4.75 0.59
CA MET A 52 10.47 -5.61 -0.23
C MET A 52 11.15 -6.69 0.62
N GLU A 53 11.64 -6.34 1.79
CA GLU A 53 12.20 -7.29 2.77
C GLU A 53 11.15 -8.32 3.22
N LEU A 54 9.92 -7.88 3.50
CA LEU A 54 8.82 -8.77 3.83
C LEU A 54 8.52 -9.74 2.69
N LEU A 55 8.47 -9.27 1.45
CA LEU A 55 8.21 -10.11 0.28
C LEU A 55 9.35 -11.11 0.03
N LEU A 56 10.61 -10.73 0.25
CA LEU A 56 11.75 -11.66 0.23
C LEU A 56 11.63 -12.71 1.32
N HIS A 57 11.37 -12.30 2.56
CA HIS A 57 11.27 -13.20 3.70
C HIS A 57 10.12 -14.20 3.58
N LYS A 58 9.01 -13.81 2.93
CA LYS A 58 7.88 -14.69 2.63
C LYS A 58 8.08 -15.55 1.38
N GLY A 59 9.19 -15.38 0.66
CA GLY A 59 9.50 -16.14 -0.57
C GLY A 59 8.68 -15.72 -1.79
N HIS A 60 8.11 -14.51 -1.78
CA HIS A 60 7.43 -13.93 -2.95
C HIS A 60 8.39 -13.26 -3.93
N LEU A 61 9.53 -12.81 -3.43
CA LEU A 61 10.63 -12.27 -4.22
C LEU A 61 11.87 -13.13 -4.04
N ASP A 62 12.68 -13.19 -5.10
CA ASP A 62 13.99 -13.80 -5.06
C ASP A 62 15.06 -12.69 -4.90
N PRO A 63 16.13 -12.91 -4.11
CA PRO A 63 17.20 -11.94 -3.94
C PRO A 63 17.82 -11.44 -5.26
N SER A 64 17.77 -12.25 -6.34
CA SER A 64 18.25 -11.86 -7.67
C SER A 64 17.48 -10.68 -8.27
N ALA A 65 16.25 -10.38 -7.80
CA ALA A 65 15.45 -9.24 -8.25
C ALA A 65 16.08 -7.88 -7.92
N PHE A 66 17.12 -7.86 -7.07
CA PHE A 66 17.84 -6.65 -6.66
C PHE A 66 19.34 -6.71 -7.02
N ALA A 67 19.79 -7.82 -7.62
CA ALA A 67 21.20 -8.05 -7.95
C ALA A 67 21.68 -7.36 -9.25
N GLY A 68 20.89 -6.41 -9.79
CA GLY A 68 21.33 -5.50 -10.87
C GLY A 68 21.06 -5.94 -12.31
N ALA A 69 20.14 -6.89 -12.55
CA ALA A 69 19.85 -7.41 -13.89
C ALA A 69 18.65 -6.71 -14.57
N ALA A 70 18.89 -5.51 -15.10
CA ALA A 70 17.98 -4.71 -15.92
C ALA A 70 16.65 -4.26 -15.25
N PRO A 71 16.43 -2.94 -15.10
CA PRO A 71 15.32 -2.38 -14.30
C PRO A 71 13.91 -2.76 -14.80
N SER A 72 13.76 -3.09 -16.09
CA SER A 72 12.48 -3.50 -16.68
C SER A 72 12.07 -4.93 -16.29
N LYS A 73 13.04 -5.80 -15.98
CA LYS A 73 12.79 -7.18 -15.56
C LYS A 73 12.46 -7.24 -14.07
N ASP A 74 13.19 -6.45 -13.29
CA ASP A 74 12.98 -6.31 -11.85
C ASP A 74 11.61 -5.71 -11.51
N SER A 75 11.15 -4.71 -12.27
CA SER A 75 9.82 -4.10 -12.08
C SER A 75 8.67 -5.10 -12.25
N ASN A 76 8.78 -6.02 -13.22
CA ASN A 76 7.77 -7.06 -13.43
C ASN A 76 7.79 -8.13 -12.33
N LEU A 77 8.97 -8.43 -11.76
CA LEU A 77 9.10 -9.34 -10.62
C LEU A 77 8.45 -8.75 -9.38
N VAL A 78 8.76 -7.50 -9.04
CA VAL A 78 8.14 -6.76 -7.92
C VAL A 78 6.63 -6.69 -8.10
N ARG A 79 6.16 -6.33 -9.30
CA ARG A 79 4.71 -6.31 -9.62
C ARG A 79 4.07 -7.68 -9.38
N THR A 80 4.69 -8.75 -9.85
CA THR A 80 4.15 -10.11 -9.73
C THR A 80 4.13 -10.57 -8.28
N ALA A 81 5.17 -10.26 -7.51
CA ALA A 81 5.23 -10.56 -6.08
C ALA A 81 4.13 -9.83 -5.30
N CYS A 82 3.95 -8.53 -5.52
CA CYS A 82 2.88 -7.76 -4.92
C CYS A 82 1.49 -8.31 -5.27
N LEU A 83 1.29 -8.74 -6.54
CA LEU A 83 0.03 -9.36 -6.96
C LEU A 83 -0.20 -10.71 -6.27
N ARG A 84 0.83 -11.54 -6.10
CA ARG A 84 0.71 -12.82 -5.40
C ARG A 84 0.39 -12.59 -3.92
N PHE A 85 1.15 -11.73 -3.25
CA PHE A 85 0.95 -11.37 -1.86
C PHE A 85 -0.47 -10.82 -1.60
N GLY A 86 -0.93 -9.88 -2.43
CA GLY A 86 -2.28 -9.32 -2.30
C GLY A 86 -3.40 -10.34 -2.54
N ARG A 87 -3.17 -11.39 -3.34
CA ARG A 87 -4.14 -12.47 -3.55
C ARG A 87 -4.25 -13.40 -2.34
N GLU A 88 -3.14 -13.60 -1.63
CA GLU A 88 -3.10 -14.39 -0.40
C GLU A 88 -3.67 -13.63 0.80
N ARG A 89 -3.68 -12.29 0.72
CA ARG A 89 -4.08 -11.38 1.80
C ARG A 89 -5.16 -10.39 1.36
N PRO A 90 -6.35 -10.84 0.93
CA PRO A 90 -7.41 -9.96 0.45
C PRO A 90 -7.92 -8.98 1.53
N GLU A 91 -7.71 -9.28 2.80
CA GLU A 91 -8.06 -8.43 3.94
C GLU A 91 -7.26 -7.11 3.98
N ILE A 92 -6.08 -7.05 3.35
CA ILE A 92 -5.21 -5.86 3.36
C ILE A 92 -5.95 -4.61 2.87
N VAL A 93 -6.86 -4.77 1.90
CA VAL A 93 -7.65 -3.66 1.34
C VAL A 93 -8.48 -2.94 2.40
N ARG A 94 -8.87 -3.62 3.49
CA ARG A 94 -9.70 -3.05 4.56
C ARG A 94 -8.92 -2.10 5.48
N TYR A 95 -7.60 -2.22 5.47
CA TYR A 95 -6.72 -1.37 6.26
C TYR A 95 -6.28 -0.11 5.52
N LEU A 96 -6.51 -0.06 4.21
CA LEU A 96 -6.25 1.14 3.42
C LEU A 96 -7.38 2.15 3.67
N SER A 97 -7.01 3.40 3.95
CA SER A 97 -8.03 4.44 4.08
C SER A 97 -8.70 4.68 2.73
N ARG A 98 -9.99 5.04 2.75
CA ARG A 98 -10.71 5.40 1.52
C ARG A 98 -9.99 6.51 0.77
N TRP A 99 -9.40 7.48 1.49
CA TRP A 99 -8.68 8.60 0.90
C TRP A 99 -7.41 8.18 0.18
N ASP A 100 -6.60 7.28 0.75
CA ASP A 100 -5.38 6.79 0.10
C ASP A 100 -5.70 6.02 -1.19
N ILE A 101 -6.74 5.18 -1.15
CA ILE A 101 -7.25 4.48 -2.33
C ILE A 101 -7.70 5.50 -3.39
N GLN A 102 -8.39 6.56 -2.98
CA GLN A 102 -8.86 7.61 -3.89
C GLN A 102 -7.68 8.32 -4.57
N VAL A 103 -6.69 8.75 -3.80
CA VAL A 103 -5.48 9.41 -4.32
C VAL A 103 -4.75 8.53 -5.32
N ALA A 104 -4.57 7.24 -5.03
CA ALA A 104 -3.92 6.30 -5.93
C ALA A 104 -4.67 6.14 -7.28
N LEU A 105 -5.98 6.35 -7.29
CA LEU A 105 -6.81 6.19 -8.47
C LEU A 105 -7.07 7.49 -9.24
N ARG A 106 -6.68 8.68 -8.74
CA ARG A 106 -7.00 9.95 -9.42
C ARG A 106 -6.52 9.99 -10.87
N GLY A 107 -5.29 9.57 -11.13
CA GLY A 107 -4.63 9.70 -12.44
C GLY A 107 -5.05 8.71 -13.54
N GLY A 108 -6.17 8.01 -13.39
CA GLY A 108 -6.52 6.94 -14.33
C GLY A 108 -5.64 5.70 -14.16
N CYS A 109 -5.77 4.73 -15.07
CA CYS A 109 -4.87 3.58 -15.13
C CYS A 109 -4.09 3.62 -16.45
N PRO A 110 -2.75 3.75 -16.43
CA PRO A 110 -1.94 3.82 -17.66
C PRO A 110 -1.79 2.47 -18.38
N SER A 111 -2.49 1.43 -17.92
CA SER A 111 -2.38 0.05 -18.42
C SER A 111 -3.46 -0.26 -19.45
N ILE A 112 -3.10 -0.88 -20.58
CA ILE A 112 -4.07 -1.35 -21.60
C ILE A 112 -4.73 -2.69 -21.25
N ASP A 113 -4.17 -3.42 -20.29
CA ASP A 113 -4.70 -4.72 -19.86
C ASP A 113 -6.09 -4.62 -19.24
N ARG A 114 -7.08 -5.28 -19.86
CA ARG A 114 -8.47 -5.30 -19.39
C ARG A 114 -8.62 -5.71 -17.92
N LYS A 115 -7.79 -6.63 -17.45
CA LYS A 115 -7.81 -7.07 -16.04
C LYS A 115 -7.47 -5.92 -15.10
N VAL A 116 -6.41 -5.16 -15.41
CA VAL A 116 -5.96 -4.02 -14.62
C VAL A 116 -7.00 -2.90 -14.67
N ILE A 117 -7.51 -2.60 -15.86
CA ILE A 117 -8.60 -1.62 -16.04
C ILE A 117 -9.83 -2.00 -15.22
N ASN A 118 -10.29 -3.26 -15.30
CA ASN A 118 -11.47 -3.72 -14.58
C ASN A 118 -11.26 -3.69 -13.06
N SER A 119 -10.07 -4.03 -12.56
CA SER A 119 -9.76 -3.87 -11.14
C SER A 119 -9.77 -2.41 -10.70
N GLY A 120 -9.23 -1.49 -11.51
CA GLY A 120 -9.27 -0.06 -11.23
C GLY A 120 -10.71 0.46 -11.16
N LYS A 121 -11.57 0.06 -12.10
CA LYS A 121 -13.01 0.39 -12.07
C LYS A 121 -13.69 -0.10 -10.80
N ARG A 122 -13.42 -1.34 -10.39
CA ARG A 122 -13.98 -1.90 -9.14
C ARG A 122 -13.51 -1.14 -7.90
N LEU A 123 -12.24 -0.74 -7.85
CA LEU A 123 -11.72 0.05 -6.74
C LEU A 123 -12.33 1.45 -6.69
N ARG A 124 -12.51 2.14 -7.83
CA ARG A 124 -13.21 3.43 -7.88
C ARG A 124 -14.63 3.33 -7.37
N ALA A 125 -15.37 2.31 -7.82
CA ALA A 125 -16.72 2.04 -7.33
C ALA A 125 -16.74 1.76 -5.81
N HIS A 126 -15.74 1.05 -5.28
CA HIS A 126 -15.63 0.77 -3.84
C HIS A 126 -15.47 2.05 -2.99
N VAL A 127 -14.78 3.07 -3.51
CA VAL A 127 -14.56 4.34 -2.81
C VAL A 127 -15.48 5.48 -3.28
N GLY A 128 -16.46 5.18 -4.13
CA GLY A 128 -17.43 6.16 -4.63
C GLY A 128 -16.81 7.25 -5.51
N LEU A 129 -15.71 6.98 -6.21
CA LEU A 129 -15.15 7.92 -7.19
C LEU A 129 -15.91 7.82 -8.51
N ASP A 130 -16.81 8.77 -8.75
CA ASP A 130 -17.37 9.04 -10.07
C ASP A 130 -16.30 9.68 -10.98
N GLU A 131 -16.41 9.50 -12.31
CA GLU A 131 -15.50 10.13 -13.29
C GLU A 131 -15.54 11.67 -13.22
N GLY A 132 -16.57 12.27 -12.59
CA GLY A 132 -16.70 13.70 -12.31
C GLY A 132 -16.17 14.20 -10.95
N GLU A 133 -15.65 13.34 -10.06
CA GLU A 133 -15.26 13.73 -8.69
C GLU A 133 -13.86 14.36 -8.59
N SER A 134 -13.21 14.65 -9.72
CA SER A 134 -11.91 15.33 -9.74
C SER A 134 -11.99 16.76 -9.16
N ASP A 135 -13.16 17.40 -9.24
CA ASP A 135 -13.33 18.83 -8.91
C ASP A 135 -13.64 19.11 -7.42
N ARG A 136 -14.25 18.16 -6.68
CA ARG A 136 -14.67 18.42 -5.29
C ARG A 136 -13.55 18.40 -4.27
N PHE A 137 -12.41 17.81 -4.59
CA PHE A 137 -11.28 17.71 -3.66
C PHE A 137 -10.34 18.91 -3.70
N ALA A 138 -10.36 19.71 -4.77
CA ALA A 138 -9.68 21.01 -4.78
C ALA A 138 -10.37 22.01 -3.83
N ALA A 139 -11.68 21.85 -3.60
CA ALA A 139 -12.47 22.77 -2.77
C ALA A 139 -12.32 22.57 -1.25
N ASN A 140 -11.72 21.47 -0.78
CA ASN A 140 -11.58 21.14 0.65
C ASN A 140 -10.11 21.13 1.12
N ALA A 141 -9.19 21.62 0.27
CA ALA A 141 -7.76 21.69 0.53
C ALA A 141 -7.22 23.14 0.56
N ILE A 142 -8.10 24.14 0.63
CA ILE A 142 -7.80 25.55 0.89
C ILE A 142 -8.46 25.95 2.20
#